data_AF-A0A7K2QLF7-F1
#
_entry.id   AF-A0A7K2QLF7-F1
#
_cell.length_a   1.000
_cell.length_b   1.000
_cell.length_c   1.000
_cell.angle_alpha   90.00
_cell.angle_beta   90.00
_cell.angle_gamma   90.00
#
_symmetry.space_group_name_H-M   'P 1'
#
loop_
_entity.id
_entity.type
_entity.pdbx_description
1 polymer ?
#
loop_
_entity_poly.entity_id
_entity_poly.type
_entity_poly.pdbx_seq_one_letter_code
_entity_poly.pdbx_strand_id
1 'polypeptide(L)'
;MGKFASTMSSTESTLRVTVAALMRACGENQTRLAQGLRITQGQLSRKQNGRAAWSFGDLDLLSKHYGVPVPDLVAGPSHAVSKLAHVRLAQTIGGTQEVFTV
;
A
#
# COMPACT_ATOMS: atom_id res chain seq x y z
N MET A 1 14.26 25.67 -16.24
CA MET A 1 14.35 24.20 -16.22
C MET A 1 13.09 23.60 -15.59
N GLY A 2 12.43 22.63 -16.24
CA GLY A 2 11.75 21.53 -15.51
C GLY A 2 10.22 21.51 -15.36
N LYS A 3 9.40 21.92 -16.36
CA LYS A 3 7.93 21.68 -16.35
C LYS A 3 7.52 20.20 -16.55
N PHE A 4 8.45 19.25 -16.53
CA PHE A 4 8.18 17.81 -16.68
C PHE A 4 8.02 17.08 -15.33
N ALA A 5 8.30 17.72 -14.19
CA ALA A 5 8.18 17.10 -12.87
C ALA A 5 6.74 17.05 -12.33
N SER A 6 5.77 17.75 -12.95
CA SER A 6 4.37 17.74 -12.52
C SER A 6 3.55 16.56 -13.05
N THR A 7 4.14 15.63 -13.81
CA THR A 7 3.40 14.50 -14.42
C THR A 7 3.86 13.13 -13.91
N MET A 8 5.09 13.00 -13.41
CA MET A 8 5.53 11.76 -12.74
C MET A 8 5.27 11.85 -11.24
N SER A 9 4.42 10.95 -10.72
CA SER A 9 4.27 10.78 -9.28
C SER A 9 5.63 10.41 -8.67
N SER A 10 6.06 11.16 -7.65
CA SER A 10 7.22 10.77 -6.85
C SER A 10 7.06 9.35 -6.31
N THR A 11 8.15 8.59 -6.21
CA THR A 11 8.17 7.24 -5.64
C THR A 11 7.48 7.19 -4.28
N GLU A 12 7.67 8.20 -3.42
CA GLU A 12 6.98 8.28 -2.13
C GLU A 12 5.46 8.46 -2.29
N SER A 13 5.02 9.17 -3.33
CA SER A 13 3.59 9.31 -3.63
C SER A 13 3.00 7.98 -4.09
N THR A 14 3.68 7.27 -4.99
CA THR A 14 3.29 5.92 -5.41
C THR A 14 3.22 4.98 -4.21
N LEU A 15 4.24 5.00 -3.35
CA LEU A 15 4.29 4.17 -2.15
C LEU A 15 3.11 4.44 -1.20
N ARG A 16 2.74 5.71 -0.97
CA ARG A 16 1.57 6.03 -0.12
C ARG A 16 0.28 5.46 -0.69
N VAL A 17 0.07 5.60 -2.00
CA VAL A 17 -1.08 5.00 -2.70
C VAL A 17 -1.05 3.48 -2.61
N THR A 18 0.11 2.85 -2.81
CA THR A 18 0.28 1.40 -2.64
C THR A 18 -0.07 0.95 -1.23
N VAL A 19 0.46 1.60 -0.20
CA VAL A 19 0.18 1.22 1.19
C VAL A 19 -1.29 1.41 1.53
N ALA A 20 -1.93 2.48 1.06
CA ALA A 20 -3.38 2.66 1.23
C ALA A 20 -4.19 1.54 0.55
N ALA A 21 -3.79 1.13 -0.66
CA ALA A 21 -4.41 0.01 -1.37
C ALA A 21 -4.22 -1.33 -0.63
N LEU A 22 -3.02 -1.59 -0.10
CA LEU A 22 -2.74 -2.80 0.70
C LEU A 22 -3.55 -2.83 2.00
N MET A 23 -3.62 -1.70 2.71
CA MET A 23 -4.47 -1.57 3.90
C MET A 23 -5.93 -1.88 3.56
N ARG A 24 -6.45 -1.32 2.45
CA ARG A 24 -7.82 -1.59 2.01
C ARG A 24 -8.03 -3.05 1.62
N ALA A 25 -7.10 -3.64 0.88
CA ALA A 25 -7.14 -5.02 0.42
C ALA A 25 -7.08 -6.01 1.59
N CYS A 26 -6.34 -5.72 2.65
CA CYS A 26 -6.25 -6.54 3.85
C CYS A 26 -7.29 -6.20 4.93
N GLY A 27 -8.13 -5.18 4.73
CA GLY A 27 -9.09 -4.72 5.74
C GLY A 27 -8.44 -4.09 6.98
N GLU A 28 -7.21 -3.58 6.84
CA GLU A 28 -6.44 -2.98 7.94
C GLU A 28 -6.67 -1.46 8.03
N ASN A 29 -6.68 -0.94 9.26
CA ASN A 29 -6.64 0.49 9.53
C ASN A 29 -5.21 0.94 9.91
N GLN A 30 -4.99 2.26 10.01
CA GLN A 30 -3.67 2.80 10.31
C GLN A 30 -3.12 2.31 11.66
N THR A 31 -3.97 2.10 12.66
CA THR A 31 -3.54 1.59 13.97
C THR A 31 -2.97 0.18 13.85
N ARG A 32 -3.65 -0.71 13.12
CA ARG A 32 -3.22 -2.10 12.91
C ARG A 32 -1.92 -2.16 12.11
N LEU A 33 -1.81 -1.39 11.03
CA LEU A 33 -0.57 -1.33 10.25
C LEU A 33 0.58 -0.76 11.09
N ALA A 34 0.33 0.31 11.86
CA ALA A 34 1.36 0.91 12.71
C ALA A 34 1.89 -0.07 13.76
N GLN A 35 1.02 -0.91 14.35
CA GLN A 35 1.43 -2.00 15.23
C GLN A 35 2.34 -3.02 14.52
N GLY A 36 2.02 -3.41 13.28
CA GLY A 36 2.85 -4.30 12.47
C GLY A 36 4.23 -3.73 12.16
N LEU A 37 4.31 -2.41 11.94
CA LEU A 37 5.55 -1.67 11.70
C LEU A 37 6.28 -1.26 12.99
N ARG A 38 5.71 -1.55 14.17
CA ARG A 38 6.24 -1.13 15.48
C ARG A 38 6.46 0.39 15.60
N ILE A 39 5.57 1.16 14.98
CA ILE A 39 5.52 2.63 15.07
C ILE A 39 4.17 3.07 15.64
N THR A 40 4.07 4.33 16.03
CA THR A 40 2.80 4.93 16.44
C THR A 40 1.90 5.20 15.24
N GLN A 41 0.58 5.17 15.45
CA GLN A 41 -0.40 5.56 14.42
C GLN A 41 -0.14 6.99 13.92
N GLY A 42 0.25 7.92 14.80
CA GLY A 42 0.61 9.29 14.41
C GLY A 42 1.84 9.36 13.48
N GLN A 43 2.86 8.51 13.68
CA GLN A 43 4.00 8.40 12.76
C GLN A 43 3.56 7.87 11.39
N LEU A 44 2.73 6.83 11.37
CA LEU A 44 2.18 6.29 10.12
C LEU A 44 1.32 7.33 9.38
N SER A 45 0.47 8.06 10.10
CA SER A 45 -0.36 9.13 9.54
C SER A 45 0.49 10.23 8.90
N ARG A 46 1.57 10.68 9.56
CA ARG A 46 2.50 11.66 8.97
C ARG A 46 3.15 11.13 7.69
N LYS A 47 3.56 9.86 7.67
CA LYS A 47 4.12 9.21 6.47
C LYS A 47 3.09 9.09 5.34
N GLN A 48 1.85 8.73 5.66
CA GLN A 48 0.74 8.62 4.70
C GLN A 48 0.26 9.96 4.14
N ASN A 49 0.48 11.05 4.87
CA ASN A 49 0.14 12.40 4.42
C ASN A 49 1.35 13.16 3.83
N GLY A 50 2.48 12.48 3.61
CA GLY A 50 3.70 13.10 3.06
C GLY A 50 4.39 14.12 3.98
N ARG A 51 4.04 14.14 5.27
CA ARG A 51 4.66 15.00 6.29
C ARG A 51 5.90 14.37 6.92
N ALA A 52 6.19 13.11 6.61
CA ALA A 52 7.39 12.40 7.00
C ALA A 52 7.80 11.44 5.88
N ALA A 53 9.10 11.30 5.65
CA ALA A 53 9.63 10.41 4.62
C ALA A 53 9.44 8.93 5.02
N TRP A 54 9.38 8.08 3.99
CA TRP A 54 9.51 6.63 4.17
C TRP A 54 10.99 6.25 4.10
N SER A 55 11.50 5.62 5.16
CA SER A 55 12.86 5.10 5.17
C SER A 55 12.91 3.71 4.51
N PHE A 56 14.09 3.28 4.08
CA PHE A 56 14.28 1.90 3.60
C PHE A 56 13.93 0.86 4.68
N GLY A 57 14.19 1.15 5.96
CA GLY A 57 13.77 0.28 7.05
C GLY A 57 12.24 0.15 7.16
N ASP A 58 11.48 1.21 6.86
CA ASP A 58 10.02 1.13 6.79
C ASP A 58 9.57 0.25 5.62
N LEU A 59 10.27 0.30 4.48
CA LEU A 59 9.99 -0.57 3.32
C LEU A 59 10.24 -2.04 3.65
N ASP A 60 11.31 -2.36 4.36
CA ASP A 60 11.61 -3.71 4.82
C ASP A 60 10.53 -4.23 5.78
N LEU A 61 10.03 -3.36 6.67
CA LEU A 61 8.95 -3.69 7.58
C LEU A 61 7.62 -3.87 6.86
N LEU A 62 7.30 -3.05 5.86
CA LEU A 62 6.13 -3.24 4.99
C LEU A 62 6.23 -4.55 4.22
N SER A 63 7.40 -4.85 3.66
CA SER A 63 7.66 -6.08 2.92
C SER A 63 7.43 -7.32 3.79
N LYS A 64 8.01 -7.32 4.99
CA LYS A 64 7.75 -8.37 5.99
C LYS A 64 6.30 -8.42 6.43
N HIS A 65 5.69 -7.26 6.69
CA HIS A 65 4.31 -7.18 7.15
C HIS A 65 3.37 -7.75 6.12
N TYR A 66 3.50 -7.43 4.83
CA TYR A 66 2.61 -7.86 3.75
C TYR A 66 3.03 -9.15 3.02
N GLY A 67 4.28 -9.59 3.19
CA GLY A 67 4.84 -10.70 2.41
C GLY A 67 5.07 -10.33 0.94
N VAL A 68 5.28 -9.04 0.64
CA VAL A 68 5.45 -8.50 -0.72
C VAL A 68 6.84 -7.86 -0.84
N PRO A 69 7.70 -8.31 -1.76
CA PRO A 69 9.04 -7.73 -1.95
C PRO A 69 9.02 -6.21 -2.15
N VAL A 70 10.05 -5.51 -1.66
CA VAL A 70 10.16 -4.05 -1.79
C VAL A 70 10.04 -3.53 -3.23
N PRO A 71 10.66 -4.17 -4.25
CA PRO A 71 10.45 -3.75 -5.64
C PRO A 71 8.99 -3.80 -6.08
N ASP A 72 8.23 -4.79 -5.60
CA ASP A 72 6.80 -4.94 -5.92
C ASP A 72 5.95 -3.88 -5.21
N LEU A 73 6.36 -3.41 -4.02
CA LEU A 73 5.69 -2.32 -3.30
C LEU A 73 5.78 -0.98 -4.05
N VAL A 74 6.91 -0.71 -4.70
CA VAL A 74 7.14 0.55 -5.42
C VAL A 74 6.69 0.50 -6.89
N ALA A 75 6.46 -0.70 -7.45
CA ALA A 75 5.92 -0.88 -8.80
C ALA A 75 4.49 -0.34 -8.94
N GLY A 76 3.74 -0.27 -7.85
CA GLY A 76 2.44 0.40 -7.78
C GLY A 76 1.35 -0.41 -7.07
N PRO A 77 0.18 0.21 -6.82
CA PRO A 77 -0.88 -0.36 -5.97
C PRO A 77 -1.45 -1.66 -6.53
N SER A 78 -1.80 -1.70 -7.82
CA SER A 78 -2.41 -2.90 -8.44
C SER A 78 -1.44 -4.08 -8.44
N HIS A 79 -0.17 -3.83 -8.75
CA HIS A 79 0.87 -4.86 -8.74
C HIS A 79 1.09 -5.41 -7.34
N ALA A 80 1.27 -4.54 -6.33
CA ALA A 80 1.48 -4.96 -4.96
C ALA A 80 0.29 -5.78 -4.40
N VAL A 81 -0.95 -5.36 -4.69
CA VAL A 81 -2.15 -6.12 -4.28
C VAL A 81 -2.20 -7.49 -4.94
N SER A 82 -1.80 -7.61 -6.22
CA SER A 82 -1.73 -8.90 -6.92
C SER A 82 -0.72 -9.89 -6.32
N LYS A 83 0.26 -9.39 -5.55
CA LYS A 83 1.28 -10.21 -4.87
C LYS A 83 0.87 -10.65 -3.47
N LEU A 84 -0.27 -10.18 -2.95
CA LEU A 84 -0.78 -10.64 -1.65
C LEU A 84 -1.16 -12.12 -1.75
N ALA A 85 -0.72 -12.91 -0.77
CA ALA A 85 -1.22 -14.28 -0.61
C ALA A 85 -2.75 -14.24 -0.46
N HIS A 86 -3.47 -15.16 -1.13
CA HIS A 86 -4.94 -15.20 -1.13
C HIS A 86 -5.58 -15.17 0.29
N VAL A 87 -4.89 -15.68 1.30
CA VAL A 87 -5.33 -15.69 2.72
C VAL A 87 -5.36 -14.26 3.33
N ARG A 88 -4.67 -13.30 2.73
CA ARG A 88 -4.54 -11.92 3.23
C ARG A 88 -5.47 -10.93 2.56
N LEU A 89 -6.13 -11.33 1.47
CA LEU A 89 -7.20 -10.53 0.90
C LEU A 89 -8.36 -10.58 1.90
N ALA A 90 -8.87 -9.43 2.31
CA ALA A 90 -10.11 -9.34 3.05
C ALA A 90 -11.13 -10.19 2.30
N GLN A 91 -11.76 -11.13 3.01
CA GLN A 91 -12.80 -11.99 2.45
C GLN A 91 -14.02 -11.14 2.07
N THR A 92 -13.90 -10.37 0.99
CA THR A 92 -15.03 -9.73 0.34
C THR A 92 -15.52 -10.74 -0.70
N ILE A 93 -16.09 -11.84 -0.20
CA ILE A 93 -16.95 -12.70 -1.01
C ILE A 93 -18.31 -12.01 -0.98
N GLY A 94 -18.78 -11.53 -2.13
CA GLY A 94 -20.17 -11.06 -2.26
C GLY A 94 -20.41 -9.82 -3.11
N GLY A 95 -19.63 -9.55 -4.15
CA GLY A 95 -20.13 -8.77 -5.28
C GLY A 95 -20.70 -9.74 -6.30
N THR A 96 -22.01 -9.75 -6.50
CA THR A 96 -22.67 -10.53 -7.56
C THR A 96 -22.06 -10.11 -8.90
N GLN A 97 -21.25 -10.98 -9.51
CA GLN A 97 -20.92 -10.82 -10.92
C GLN A 97 -22.10 -11.36 -11.71
N GLU A 98 -22.93 -10.48 -12.26
CA GLU A 98 -23.83 -10.88 -13.33
C GLU A 98 -23.04 -10.94 -14.63
N VAL A 99 -22.92 -12.15 -15.16
CA VAL A 99 -22.39 -12.39 -16.50
C VAL A 99 -23.41 -11.86 -17.49
N PHE A 100 -23.10 -10.75 -18.16
CA PHE A 100 -23.87 -10.28 -19.29
C PHE A 100 -23.45 -11.07 -20.53
N THR A 101 -24.32 -11.98 -20.99
CA THR A 101 -24.16 -12.66 -22.27
C THR A 101 -24.82 -11.82 -23.36
N VAL A 102 -24.05 -11.49 -24.41
CA VAL A 102 -24.53 -10.88 -25.66
C VAL A 102 -25.04 -11.96 -26.59
#